data_AF-A0A925MVQ8-F1
#
_entry.id   AF-A0A925MVQ8-F1
#
_cell.length_a   1.000
_cell.length_b   1.000
_cell.length_c   1.000
_cell.angle_alpha   90.00
_cell.angle_beta   90.00
_cell.angle_gamma   90.00
#
_symmetry.space_group_name_H-M   'P 1'
#
loop_
_entity.id
_entity.type
_entity.pdbx_description
1 polymer ?
#
loop_
_entity_poly.entity_id
_entity_poly.type
_entity_poly.pdbx_seq_one_letter_code
_entity_poly.pdbx_strand_id
1 'polypeptide(L)'
;GARRVIPLDEGEALLIDESYNANPASMAATLKLLGQENAHSRIAVLGAMRELGEQADAYHAALAGPIRDAQVDFAVLVGEEMAPLAEVLGEVTAFVHVADAAEAEEALADRIAPGDAVLVKGSNAIGLAALVEALARGRAACSS
;
A
#
# COMPACT_ATOMS: atom_id res chain seq x y z
N GLY A 1 6.51 10.92 5.12
CA GLY A 1 5.63 10.79 3.95
C GLY A 1 4.82 12.04 3.75
N ALA A 2 4.24 12.17 2.55
CA ALA A 2 3.28 13.22 2.23
C ALA A 2 1.85 12.69 2.38
N ARG A 3 0.94 13.53 2.84
CA ARG A 3 -0.49 13.20 2.90
C ARG A 3 -1.17 13.91 1.73
N ARG A 4 -1.89 13.15 0.91
CA ARG A 4 -2.59 13.62 -0.28
C ARG A 4 -4.04 13.17 -0.22
N VAL A 5 -4.84 13.73 -1.12
CA VAL A 5 -6.24 13.40 -1.29
C VAL A 5 -6.40 12.62 -2.59
N ILE A 6 -7.18 11.55 -2.56
CA ILE A 6 -7.66 10.82 -3.74
C ILE A 6 -9.07 11.33 -4.02
N PRO A 7 -9.29 12.14 -5.06
CA PRO A 7 -10.64 12.56 -5.42
C PRO A 7 -11.41 11.40 -6.07
N LEU A 8 -12.64 11.21 -5.60
CA LEU A 8 -13.59 10.20 -6.06
C LEU A 8 -14.91 10.88 -6.45
N ASP A 9 -15.75 10.19 -7.23
CA ASP A 9 -17.02 10.76 -7.72
C ASP A 9 -17.94 11.24 -6.58
N GLU A 10 -17.96 10.53 -5.45
CA GLU A 10 -18.80 10.83 -4.28
C GLU A 10 -17.99 11.08 -2.99
N GLY A 11 -16.82 11.72 -3.10
CA GLY A 11 -16.05 12.18 -1.95
C GLY A 11 -14.54 12.04 -2.13
N GLU A 12 -13.86 11.72 -1.04
CA GLU A 12 -12.40 11.61 -1.04
C GLU A 12 -11.90 10.47 -0.16
N ALA A 13 -10.72 9.95 -0.51
CA ALA A 13 -9.94 9.06 0.32
C ALA A 13 -8.59 9.70 0.67
N LEU A 14 -8.03 9.30 1.81
CA LEU A 14 -6.70 9.72 2.25
C LEU A 14 -5.63 8.89 1.53
N LEU A 15 -4.61 9.55 1.00
CA LEU A 15 -3.39 8.90 0.49
C LEU A 15 -2.20 9.26 1.37
N ILE A 16 -1.52 8.25 1.90
CA ILE A 16 -0.26 8.38 2.63
C ILE A 16 0.85 7.93 1.70
N ASP A 17 1.61 8.88 1.16
CA ASP A 17 2.74 8.62 0.27
C ASP A 17 4.04 8.50 1.07
N GLU A 18 4.56 7.27 1.14
CA GLU A 18 5.85 6.89 1.73
C GLU A 18 6.69 6.09 0.71
N SER A 19 6.50 6.37 -0.59
CA SER A 19 7.05 5.59 -1.73
C SER A 19 8.58 5.69 -1.93
N TYR A 20 9.29 6.46 -1.11
CA TYR A 20 10.73 6.74 -1.26
C TYR A 20 11.63 6.04 -0.24
N ASN A 21 11.07 5.48 0.84
CA ASN A 21 11.84 4.80 1.88
C ASN A 21 11.14 3.50 2.29
N ALA A 22 11.75 2.35 1.99
CA ALA A 22 11.28 1.06 2.49
C ALA A 22 12.43 0.29 3.12
N ASN A 23 12.70 0.64 4.38
CA ASN A 23 13.43 -0.20 5.32
C ASN A 23 12.46 -0.75 6.39
N PRO A 24 12.81 -1.84 7.11
CA PRO A 24 11.87 -2.53 8.02
C PRO A 24 11.28 -1.62 9.11
N ALA A 25 12.12 -0.76 9.70
CA ALA A 25 11.68 0.17 10.75
C ALA A 25 10.68 1.21 10.22
N SER A 26 10.96 1.76 9.02
CA SER A 26 10.06 2.70 8.37
C SER A 26 8.73 2.05 7.97
N MET A 27 8.76 0.78 7.50
CA MET A 27 7.56 0.02 7.13
C MET A 27 6.63 -0.15 8.33
N ALA A 28 7.17 -0.64 9.45
CA ALA A 28 6.40 -0.80 10.68
C ALA A 28 5.86 0.54 11.20
N ALA A 29 6.67 1.60 11.18
CA ALA A 29 6.24 2.92 11.62
C ALA A 29 5.09 3.47 10.77
N THR A 30 5.18 3.32 9.44
CA THR A 30 4.14 3.82 8.54
C THR A 30 2.85 2.99 8.62
N LEU A 31 2.94 1.66 8.73
CA LEU A 31 1.76 0.82 8.97
C LEU A 31 1.06 1.19 10.28
N LYS A 32 1.83 1.48 11.33
CA LYS A 32 1.27 1.99 12.58
C LYS A 32 0.54 3.33 12.39
N LEU A 33 1.06 4.23 11.57
CA LEU A 33 0.36 5.48 11.24
C LEU A 33 -0.96 5.20 10.52
N LEU A 34 -0.97 4.29 9.52
CA LEU A 34 -2.20 3.88 8.83
C LEU A 34 -3.25 3.34 9.83
N GLY A 35 -2.84 2.51 10.79
CA GLY A 35 -3.73 1.99 11.83
C GLY A 35 -4.35 3.05 12.74
N GLN A 36 -3.73 4.23 12.84
CA GLN A 36 -4.22 5.35 13.64
C GLN A 36 -5.21 6.24 12.88
N GLU A 37 -5.34 6.06 11.57
CA GLU A 37 -6.27 6.84 10.77
C GLU A 37 -7.71 6.45 11.08
N ASN A 38 -8.57 7.48 11.17
CA ASN A 38 -10.00 7.30 11.21
C ASN A 38 -10.51 7.13 9.78
N ALA A 39 -10.50 5.88 9.32
CA ALA A 39 -10.88 5.49 7.96
C ALA A 39 -11.93 4.37 7.99
N HIS A 40 -12.77 4.33 6.96
CA HIS A 40 -13.73 3.24 6.76
C HIS A 40 -13.01 1.93 6.43
N SER A 41 -12.06 1.99 5.50
CA SER A 41 -11.15 0.90 5.19
C SER A 41 -9.70 1.37 5.09
N ARG A 42 -8.77 0.50 5.49
CA ARG A 42 -7.31 0.71 5.42
C ARG A 42 -6.72 -0.19 4.36
N ILE A 43 -6.15 0.42 3.33
CA ILE A 43 -5.53 -0.26 2.20
C ILE A 43 -4.03 -0.01 2.25
N ALA A 44 -3.21 -1.06 2.16
CA ALA A 44 -1.75 -0.96 2.15
C ALA A 44 -1.16 -1.48 0.84
N VAL A 45 -0.51 -0.59 0.08
CA VAL A 45 0.27 -0.92 -1.11
C VAL A 45 1.75 -0.96 -0.72
N LEU A 46 2.32 -2.16 -0.69
CA LEU A 46 3.65 -2.44 -0.18
C LEU A 46 4.54 -3.02 -1.29
N GLY A 47 5.58 -2.28 -1.64
CA GLY A 47 6.68 -2.76 -2.47
C GLY A 47 7.87 -3.23 -1.64
N ALA A 48 8.83 -3.83 -2.34
CA ALA A 48 10.02 -4.41 -1.73
C ALA A 48 10.86 -3.42 -0.92
N MET A 49 11.50 -3.96 0.11
CA MET A 49 12.52 -3.30 0.91
C MET A 49 13.91 -3.53 0.31
N ARG A 50 14.78 -2.52 0.39
CA ARG A 50 16.15 -2.58 -0.15
C ARG A 50 17.19 -2.87 0.93
N GLU A 51 18.35 -3.35 0.48
CA GLU A 51 19.57 -3.49 1.29
C GLU A 51 19.43 -4.43 2.50
N LEU A 52 18.56 -5.45 2.40
CA LEU A 52 18.30 -6.39 3.50
C LEU A 52 19.25 -7.59 3.58
N GLY A 53 20.11 -7.79 2.57
CA GLY A 53 21.04 -8.91 2.51
C GLY A 53 20.35 -10.26 2.58
N GLU A 54 20.97 -11.23 3.25
CA GLU A 54 20.49 -12.61 3.37
C GLU A 54 19.19 -12.75 4.17
N GLN A 55 18.76 -11.71 4.89
CA GLN A 55 17.57 -11.73 5.74
C GLN A 55 16.35 -11.10 5.05
N ALA A 56 16.44 -10.81 3.75
CA ALA A 56 15.37 -10.16 2.99
C ALA A 56 14.01 -10.85 3.19
N ASP A 57 13.96 -12.17 3.02
CA ASP A 57 12.70 -12.92 3.11
C ASP A 57 12.08 -12.85 4.50
N ALA A 58 12.91 -13.00 5.55
CA ALA A 58 12.47 -12.93 6.93
C ALA A 58 11.92 -11.54 7.28
N TYR A 59 12.56 -10.47 6.78
CA TYR A 59 12.08 -9.11 7.00
C TYR A 59 10.77 -8.83 6.27
N HIS A 60 10.60 -9.31 5.03
CA HIS A 60 9.33 -9.17 4.31
C HIS A 60 8.20 -9.93 5.01
N ALA A 61 8.43 -11.20 5.37
CA ALA A 61 7.45 -12.01 6.10
C ALA A 61 7.05 -11.39 7.46
N ALA A 62 8.01 -10.75 8.15
CA ALA A 62 7.76 -10.09 9.43
C ALA A 62 6.77 -8.91 9.35
N LEU A 63 6.50 -8.36 8.16
CA LEU A 63 5.51 -7.30 7.97
C LEU A 63 4.07 -7.76 8.27
N ALA A 64 3.79 -9.06 8.29
CA ALA A 64 2.48 -9.60 8.65
C ALA A 64 2.03 -9.18 10.06
N GLY A 65 2.97 -9.01 11.01
CA GLY A 65 2.67 -8.48 12.35
C GLY A 65 2.14 -7.05 12.30
N PRO A 66 2.95 -6.08 11.81
CA PRO A 66 2.53 -4.70 11.63
C PRO A 66 1.25 -4.50 10.81
N ILE A 67 1.01 -5.31 9.77
CA ILE A 67 -0.22 -5.24 8.96
C ILE A 67 -1.45 -5.62 9.80
N ARG A 68 -1.34 -6.68 10.61
CA ARG A 68 -2.39 -7.11 11.54
C ARG A 68 -2.69 -6.04 12.58
N ASP A 69 -1.64 -5.50 13.19
CA ASP A 69 -1.76 -4.49 14.25
C ASP A 69 -2.39 -3.20 13.73
N ALA A 70 -2.12 -2.86 12.47
CA ALA A 70 -2.72 -1.71 11.79
C ALA A 70 -4.16 -1.96 11.31
N GLN A 71 -4.70 -3.18 11.48
CA GLN A 71 -6.03 -3.57 11.01
C GLN A 71 -6.25 -3.21 9.53
N VAL A 72 -5.28 -3.58 8.69
CA VAL A 72 -5.38 -3.41 7.24
C VAL A 72 -6.46 -4.36 6.71
N ASP A 73 -7.42 -3.83 5.97
CA ASP A 73 -8.52 -4.60 5.38
C ASP A 73 -8.13 -5.21 4.03
N PHE A 74 -7.23 -4.54 3.30
CA PHE A 74 -6.73 -5.02 2.02
C PHE A 74 -5.27 -4.62 1.77
N ALA A 75 -4.45 -5.57 1.30
CA ALA A 75 -3.07 -5.31 0.93
C ALA A 75 -2.80 -5.59 -0.55
N VAL A 76 -2.00 -4.73 -1.18
CA VAL A 76 -1.45 -4.94 -2.52
C VAL A 76 0.06 -5.07 -2.36
N LEU A 77 0.57 -6.27 -2.61
CA LEU A 77 1.99 -6.58 -2.56
C LEU A 77 2.56 -6.46 -3.96
N VAL A 78 3.59 -5.63 -4.15
CA VAL A 78 4.14 -5.33 -5.47
C VAL A 78 5.57 -5.83 -5.60
N GLY A 79 5.81 -6.66 -6.61
CA GLY A 79 7.12 -7.23 -6.96
C GLY A 79 7.38 -8.60 -6.34
N GLU A 80 8.21 -9.40 -7.00
CA GLU A 80 8.50 -10.80 -6.62
C GLU A 80 9.09 -10.92 -5.21
N GLU A 81 9.85 -9.92 -4.76
CA GLU A 81 10.47 -9.89 -3.44
C GLU A 81 9.46 -9.89 -2.28
N MET A 82 8.18 -9.59 -2.55
CA MET A 82 7.10 -9.65 -1.57
C MET A 82 6.50 -11.06 -1.40
N ALA A 83 6.93 -12.06 -2.17
CA ALA A 83 6.45 -13.43 -2.06
C ALA A 83 6.51 -14.02 -0.63
N PRO A 84 7.58 -13.82 0.16
CA PRO A 84 7.64 -14.33 1.54
C PRO A 84 6.55 -13.73 2.44
N LEU A 85 6.12 -12.48 2.18
CA LEU A 85 4.97 -11.91 2.88
C LEU A 85 3.67 -12.53 2.38
N ALA A 86 3.51 -12.70 1.06
CA ALA A 86 2.31 -13.29 0.47
C ALA A 86 2.00 -14.69 1.05
N GLU A 87 3.03 -15.51 1.30
CA GLU A 87 2.87 -16.85 1.88
C GLU A 87 2.22 -16.84 3.27
N VAL A 88 2.47 -15.80 4.08
CA VAL A 88 2.02 -15.73 5.48
C VAL A 88 0.84 -14.77 5.67
N LEU A 89 0.56 -13.90 4.69
CA LEU A 89 -0.43 -12.81 4.85
C LEU A 89 -1.88 -13.28 4.73
N GLY A 90 -2.13 -14.42 4.08
CA GLY A 90 -3.48 -14.93 3.85
C GLY A 90 -4.28 -15.24 5.13
N GLU A 91 -3.59 -15.47 6.25
CA GLU A 91 -4.22 -15.65 7.57
C GLU A 91 -4.50 -14.32 8.30
N VAL A 92 -4.02 -13.20 7.77
CA VAL A 92 -4.06 -11.88 8.41
C VAL A 92 -5.09 -10.97 7.76
N THR A 93 -5.05 -10.85 6.44
CA THR A 93 -5.93 -9.94 5.69
C THR A 93 -6.09 -10.39 4.23
N ALA A 94 -7.10 -9.86 3.54
CA ALA A 94 -7.23 -10.06 2.11
C ALA A 94 -6.08 -9.33 1.38
N PHE A 95 -5.48 -9.98 0.39
CA PHE A 95 -4.42 -9.35 -0.38
C PHE A 95 -4.38 -9.83 -1.82
N VAL A 96 -3.67 -9.08 -2.65
CA VAL A 96 -3.21 -9.52 -3.97
C VAL A 96 -1.70 -9.31 -4.07
N HIS A 97 -1.03 -10.20 -4.80
CA HIS A 97 0.38 -10.07 -5.13
C HIS A 97 0.50 -9.88 -6.64
N VAL A 98 1.09 -8.75 -7.03
CA VAL A 98 1.19 -8.28 -8.41
C VAL A 98 2.64 -8.03 -8.79
N ALA A 99 2.94 -8.07 -10.08
CA ALA A 99 4.31 -7.92 -10.58
C ALA A 99 4.78 -6.46 -10.52
N ASP A 100 3.89 -5.50 -10.80
CA ASP A 100 4.26 -4.10 -10.96
C ASP A 100 3.17 -3.10 -10.51
N ALA A 101 3.48 -1.81 -10.62
CA ALA A 101 2.59 -0.73 -10.22
C ALA A 101 1.35 -0.57 -11.12
N ALA A 102 1.38 -1.03 -12.37
CA ALA A 102 0.23 -0.95 -13.26
C ALA A 102 -0.83 -1.98 -12.85
N GLU A 103 -0.41 -3.21 -12.58
CA GLU A 103 -1.30 -4.23 -12.00
C GLU A 103 -1.81 -3.82 -10.60
N ALA A 104 -1.00 -3.12 -9.82
CA ALA A 104 -1.43 -2.55 -8.54
C ALA A 104 -2.54 -1.49 -8.73
N GLU A 105 -2.40 -0.63 -9.74
CA GLU A 105 -3.42 0.38 -10.09
C GLU A 105 -4.76 -0.29 -10.46
N GLU A 106 -4.71 -1.31 -11.33
CA GLU A 106 -5.89 -2.09 -11.73
C GLU A 106 -6.55 -2.78 -10.54
N ALA A 107 -5.75 -3.36 -9.63
CA ALA A 107 -6.26 -3.95 -8.41
C ALA A 107 -6.93 -2.93 -7.47
N LEU A 108 -6.47 -1.68 -7.46
CA LEU A 108 -7.02 -0.64 -6.59
C LEU A 108 -8.21 0.10 -7.19
N ALA A 109 -8.33 0.10 -8.52
CA ALA A 109 -9.33 0.87 -9.26
C ALA A 109 -10.70 0.75 -8.58
N ASP A 110 -11.32 -0.42 -8.49
CA ASP A 110 -12.69 -0.52 -7.97
C ASP A 110 -12.79 -0.80 -6.46
N ARG A 111 -11.69 -0.62 -5.72
CA ARG A 111 -11.64 -0.92 -4.28
C ARG A 111 -11.63 0.32 -3.39
N ILE A 112 -11.15 1.46 -3.89
CA ILE A 112 -11.05 2.68 -3.09
C ILE A 112 -12.40 3.39 -3.07
N ALA A 113 -12.95 3.55 -1.86
CA ALA A 113 -14.21 4.24 -1.59
C ALA A 113 -13.99 5.52 -0.77
N PRO A 114 -14.97 6.44 -0.76
CA PRO A 114 -14.91 7.63 0.10
C PRO A 114 -14.76 7.27 1.58
N GLY A 115 -13.82 7.94 2.25
CA GLY A 115 -13.48 7.70 3.66
C GLY A 115 -12.41 6.63 3.89
N ASP A 116 -11.85 6.03 2.84
CA ASP A 116 -10.74 5.08 2.97
C ASP A 116 -9.40 5.78 3.19
N ALA A 117 -8.44 5.03 3.74
CA ALA A 117 -7.04 5.43 3.84
C ALA A 117 -6.17 4.44 3.05
N VAL A 118 -5.44 4.96 2.06
CA VAL A 118 -4.52 4.21 1.21
C VAL A 118 -3.10 4.59 1.56
N LEU A 119 -2.30 3.63 1.98
CA LEU A 119 -0.87 3.77 2.17
C LEU A 119 -0.13 3.24 0.93
N VAL A 120 0.78 4.03 0.37
CA VAL A 120 1.74 3.55 -0.64
C VAL A 120 3.15 3.64 -0.10
N LYS A 121 3.83 2.49 0.00
CA LYS A 121 5.19 2.41 0.53
C LYS A 121 6.03 1.40 -0.23
N GLY A 122 7.24 1.79 -0.59
CA GLY A 122 8.20 0.96 -1.31
C GLY A 122 9.51 1.70 -1.51
N SER A 123 10.51 1.06 -2.11
CA SER A 123 11.85 1.63 -2.26
C SER A 123 12.16 1.97 -3.72
N ASN A 124 11.69 3.11 -4.24
CA ASN A 124 11.88 3.49 -5.66
C ASN A 124 11.58 2.30 -6.61
N ALA A 125 10.59 1.49 -6.23
CA ALA A 125 10.21 0.27 -6.92
C ALA A 125 9.34 0.63 -8.12
N ILE A 126 9.68 0.05 -9.28
CA ILE A 126 8.92 -0.11 -10.53
C ILE A 126 7.62 0.72 -10.62
N GLY A 127 7.71 2.05 -10.57
CA GLY A 127 6.57 2.93 -10.81
C GLY A 127 5.60 3.21 -9.65
N LEU A 128 5.89 2.88 -8.38
CA LEU A 128 4.97 3.25 -7.26
C LEU A 128 4.74 4.77 -7.15
N ALA A 129 5.73 5.59 -7.52
CA ALA A 129 5.54 7.03 -7.61
C ALA A 129 4.50 7.41 -8.69
N ALA A 130 4.49 6.69 -9.82
CA ALA A 130 3.49 6.90 -10.86
C ALA A 130 2.09 6.48 -10.39
N LEU A 131 1.98 5.41 -9.60
CA LEU A 131 0.74 5.00 -8.94
C LEU A 131 0.24 6.09 -7.98
N VAL A 132 1.11 6.65 -7.13
CA VAL A 132 0.75 7.77 -6.24
C VAL A 132 0.20 8.95 -7.04
N GLU A 133 0.84 9.31 -8.15
CA GLU A 133 0.34 10.39 -9.01
C GLU A 133 -0.97 10.03 -9.71
N ALA A 134 -1.17 8.78 -10.12
CA ALA A 134 -2.43 8.32 -10.72
C ALA A 134 -3.58 8.40 -9.72
N LEU A 135 -3.37 7.89 -8.51
CA LEU A 135 -4.34 7.97 -7.41
C LEU A 135 -4.64 9.42 -7.02
N ALA A 136 -3.64 10.28 -6.97
CA ALA A 136 -3.82 11.68 -6.62
C ALA A 136 -4.52 12.51 -7.71
N ARG A 137 -4.42 12.11 -9.00
CA ARG A 137 -5.28 12.67 -10.06
C ARG A 137 -6.74 12.23 -9.87
N GLY A 138 -6.93 11.06 -9.27
CA GLY A 138 -8.21 10.46 -8.96
C GLY A 138 -9.07 10.15 -10.18
N ARG A 139 -10.28 9.66 -9.91
CA ARG A 139 -11.29 9.40 -10.93
C ARG A 139 -12.30 10.53 -10.88
N ALA A 140 -11.87 11.74 -11.26
CA ALA A 140 -12.82 12.80 -11.48
C ALA A 140 -13.49 12.54 -12.83
N ALA A 141 -14.74 12.09 -12.82
CA ALA A 141 -15.52 11.97 -14.04
C ALA A 141 -15.49 13.30 -14.81
N CYS A 142 -15.00 13.28 -16.05
CA CYS A 142 -15.49 14.20 -17.05
C CYS A 142 -16.99 13.93 -17.17
N SER A 143 -17.79 14.84 -16.61
CA SER A 143 -19.24 14.86 -16.80
C SER A 143 -19.52 15.02 -18.29
N SER A 144 -19.97 13.94 -18.93
CA SER A 144 -20.61 13.96 -20.25
C SER A 144 -22.12 13.96 -20.09
#